data_AF-A0A1G4MKW0-F1
#
_entry.id   AF-A0A1G4MKW0-F1
#
_cell.length_a   1.000
_cell.length_b   1.000
_cell.length_c   1.000
_cell.angle_alpha   90.00
_cell.angle_beta   90.00
_cell.angle_gamma   90.00
#
_symmetry.space_group_name_H-M   'P 1'
#
loop_
_entity.id
_entity.type
_entity.pdbx_description
1 polymer ?
#
loop_
_entity_poly.entity_id
_entity_poly.type
_entity_poly.pdbx_seq_one_letter_code
_entity_poly.pdbx_strand_id
1 'polypeptide(L)'
;MAEQITHKRPLKIRLDKDKRKLLQEYYHLNEAQAQSQNKHNLPSQDQSSEIESTNDNENDTTATTTPTPAPVDKPISDSTLAELVHIHNTLLTKETETNNTIKNTIYENYYDLIKVNKLLSSVAEESTVNIEQLRATLELLTPPQSRKDKEST
;
A
#
# COMPACT_ATOMS: atom_id res chain seq x y z
N MET A 1 32.76 8.31 -45.11
CA MET A 1 32.37 9.38 -44.17
C MET A 1 31.53 8.71 -43.10
N ALA A 2 32.02 8.66 -41.86
CA ALA A 2 31.35 7.92 -40.78
C ALA A 2 30.52 8.91 -39.94
N GLU A 3 29.22 8.68 -39.86
CA GLU A 3 28.29 9.51 -39.08
C GLU A 3 28.47 9.22 -37.58
N GLN A 4 28.61 10.29 -36.81
CA GLN A 4 28.95 10.30 -35.40
C GLN A 4 27.70 10.00 -34.55
N ILE A 5 27.74 8.95 -33.73
CA ILE A 5 26.64 8.55 -32.84
C ILE A 5 26.43 9.64 -31.77
N THR A 6 25.35 10.40 -31.88
CA THR A 6 24.96 11.41 -30.89
C THR A 6 24.15 10.75 -29.78
N HIS A 7 24.74 10.62 -28.59
CA HIS A 7 24.04 10.05 -27.42
C HIS A 7 22.94 11.00 -26.94
N LYS A 8 21.67 10.55 -27.00
CA LYS A 8 20.52 11.30 -26.47
C LYS A 8 20.63 11.41 -24.95
N ARG A 9 20.47 12.62 -24.41
CA ARG A 9 20.52 12.90 -22.97
C ARG A 9 19.44 12.09 -22.23
N PRO A 10 19.73 11.57 -21.02
CA PRO A 10 18.77 10.79 -20.25
C PRO A 10 17.55 11.64 -19.86
N LEU A 11 16.35 11.05 -20.00
CA LEU A 11 15.11 11.68 -19.54
C LEU A 11 15.15 11.85 -18.02
N LYS A 12 15.08 13.11 -17.57
CA LYS A 12 14.88 13.43 -16.15
C LYS A 12 13.41 13.17 -15.81
N ILE A 13 13.14 12.03 -15.18
CA ILE A 13 11.83 11.72 -14.61
C ILE A 13 11.56 12.76 -13.50
N ARG A 14 10.65 13.70 -13.79
CA ARG A 14 10.16 14.65 -12.79
C ARG A 14 9.21 13.88 -11.87
N LEU A 15 9.76 13.24 -10.85
CA LEU A 15 8.96 12.67 -9.79
C LEU A 15 8.24 13.84 -9.08
N ASP A 16 6.91 13.76 -8.98
CA ASP A 16 6.10 14.79 -8.32
C ASP A 16 6.67 15.03 -6.92
N LYS A 17 7.20 16.24 -6.70
CA LYS A 17 7.82 16.63 -5.42
C LYS A 17 6.85 16.42 -4.26
N ASP A 18 5.55 16.54 -4.52
CA ASP A 18 4.48 16.39 -3.55
C ASP A 18 4.29 14.93 -3.14
N LYS A 19 4.38 13.98 -4.08
CA LYS A 19 4.37 12.54 -3.74
C LYS A 19 5.58 12.16 -2.88
N ARG A 20 6.74 12.74 -3.18
CA ARG A 20 7.96 12.53 -2.38
C ARG A 20 7.83 13.11 -0.97
N LYS A 21 7.25 14.31 -0.83
CA LYS A 21 6.98 14.93 0.48
C LYS A 21 5.95 14.14 1.28
N LEU A 22 4.85 13.72 0.66
CA LEU A 22 3.81 12.93 1.30
C LEU A 22 4.36 11.58 1.82
N LEU A 23 5.19 10.92 0.99
CA LEU A 23 5.85 9.68 1.38
C LEU A 23 6.82 9.92 2.55
N GLN A 24 7.57 11.02 2.50
CA GLN A 24 8.47 11.42 3.59
C GLN A 24 7.67 11.65 4.88
N GLU A 25 6.61 12.45 4.84
CA GLU A 25 5.72 12.71 5.98
C GLU A 25 5.13 11.43 6.57
N TYR A 26 4.67 10.49 5.74
CA TYR A 26 4.13 9.21 6.20
C TYR A 26 5.14 8.38 7.01
N TYR A 27 6.38 8.26 6.52
CA TYR A 27 7.42 7.53 7.26
C TYR A 27 7.85 8.27 8.54
N HIS A 28 7.92 9.60 8.51
CA HIS A 28 8.22 10.41 9.70
C HIS A 28 7.08 10.36 10.72
N LEU A 29 5.81 10.26 10.29
CA LEU A 29 4.65 10.08 11.18
C LEU A 29 4.66 8.72 11.86
N ASN A 30 5.06 7.67 11.14
CA ASN A 30 5.20 6.33 11.70
C ASN A 30 6.36 6.25 12.71
N GLU A 31 7.48 6.89 12.40
CA GLU A 31 8.59 7.04 13.36
C GLU A 31 8.18 7.90 14.56
N ALA A 32 7.45 8.98 14.35
CA ALA A 32 6.92 9.82 15.42
C ALA A 32 5.87 9.10 16.27
N GLN A 33 5.01 8.25 15.70
CA GLN A 33 4.08 7.41 16.47
C GLN A 33 4.82 6.31 17.24
N ALA A 34 5.89 5.74 16.67
CA ALA A 34 6.77 4.80 17.38
C ALA A 34 7.58 5.49 18.50
N GLN A 35 7.94 6.77 18.33
CA GLN A 35 8.67 7.57 19.30
C GLN A 35 7.75 8.28 20.31
N SER A 36 6.46 8.49 20.02
CA SER A 36 5.51 9.16 20.93
C SER A 36 5.08 8.28 22.11
N GLN A 37 5.43 6.99 22.12
CA GLN A 37 5.42 6.18 23.34
C GLN A 37 6.67 6.40 24.23
N ASN A 38 7.62 7.25 23.82
CA ASN A 38 8.84 7.56 24.55
C ASN A 38 9.22 9.06 24.42
N LYS A 39 8.83 9.84 25.44
CA LYS A 39 9.42 11.13 25.89
C LYS A 39 8.93 12.45 25.26
N HIS A 40 8.06 13.12 26.02
CA HIS A 40 8.19 14.48 26.59
C HIS A 40 9.45 15.32 26.21
N ASN A 41 9.25 16.45 25.49
CA ASN A 41 9.83 17.81 25.65
C ASN A 41 9.99 18.58 24.30
N LEU A 42 9.14 19.62 24.09
CA LEU A 42 9.43 21.04 23.75
C LEU A 42 10.45 21.45 22.62
N PRO A 43 10.36 22.68 22.03
CA PRO A 43 9.40 23.10 20.98
C PRO A 43 10.05 23.92 19.82
N SER A 44 9.18 24.33 18.86
CA SER A 44 9.28 25.52 17.98
C SER A 44 10.33 25.58 16.86
N GLN A 45 9.89 25.91 15.63
CA GLN A 45 10.03 27.27 15.05
C GLN A 45 9.92 27.31 13.50
N ASP A 46 8.98 28.15 13.04
CA ASP A 46 8.98 29.05 11.87
C ASP A 46 8.82 28.65 10.39
N GLN A 47 7.81 29.35 9.82
CA GLN A 47 7.83 30.26 8.66
C GLN A 47 7.25 29.81 7.29
N SER A 48 6.06 30.37 7.00
CA SER A 48 5.71 31.26 5.88
C SER A 48 5.97 30.79 4.44
N SER A 49 5.07 30.86 3.46
CA SER A 49 4.28 32.03 3.03
C SER A 49 3.39 31.66 1.83
N GLU A 50 2.25 32.36 1.71
CA GLU A 50 1.32 32.43 0.57
C GLU A 50 2.00 32.85 -0.75
N ILE A 51 1.50 32.39 -1.91
CA ILE A 51 1.14 33.22 -3.10
C ILE A 51 0.09 32.46 -3.97
N GLU A 52 -1.15 32.96 -3.92
CA GLU A 52 -2.02 33.41 -5.02
C GLU A 52 -2.19 32.63 -6.35
N SER A 53 -3.46 32.37 -6.65
CA SER A 53 -4.07 31.91 -7.90
C SER A 53 -3.87 32.86 -9.09
N THR A 54 -3.80 32.34 -10.32
CA THR A 54 -4.44 32.97 -11.49
C THR A 54 -4.57 32.05 -12.71
N ASN A 55 -5.81 32.00 -13.21
CA ASN A 55 -6.30 31.87 -14.59
C ASN A 55 -6.12 30.60 -15.44
N ASP A 56 -7.30 30.06 -15.78
CA ASP A 56 -7.73 29.54 -17.08
C ASP A 56 -7.01 30.18 -18.29
N ASN A 57 -6.58 29.39 -19.27
CA ASN A 57 -7.36 29.19 -20.49
C ASN A 57 -6.67 28.24 -21.48
N GLU A 58 -7.51 27.42 -22.12
CA GLU A 58 -7.46 26.99 -23.52
C GLU A 58 -6.20 26.32 -24.14
N ASN A 59 -6.42 25.05 -24.49
CA ASN A 59 -6.36 24.56 -25.86
C ASN A 59 -4.96 24.52 -26.52
N ASP A 60 -4.31 23.35 -26.46
CA ASP A 60 -3.50 22.92 -27.60
C ASP A 60 -3.71 21.43 -27.90
N THR A 61 -4.28 21.24 -29.08
CA THR A 61 -4.61 20.00 -29.74
C THR A 61 -3.33 19.42 -30.31
N THR A 62 -2.75 18.43 -29.65
CA THR A 62 -1.79 17.54 -30.32
C THR A 62 -2.37 16.14 -30.37
N ALA A 63 -2.85 15.83 -31.58
CA ALA A 63 -3.41 14.57 -32.01
C ALA A 63 -2.65 13.37 -31.43
N THR A 64 -3.22 12.76 -30.39
CA THR A 64 -2.88 11.39 -30.02
C THR A 64 -3.49 10.51 -31.11
N THR A 65 -2.68 10.19 -32.11
CA THR A 65 -2.96 9.09 -33.04
C THR A 65 -3.18 7.84 -32.20
N THR A 66 -4.44 7.52 -31.95
CA THR A 66 -4.90 6.22 -31.49
C THR A 66 -4.36 5.18 -32.46
N PRO A 67 -3.45 4.28 -32.05
CA PRO A 67 -3.15 3.12 -32.89
C PRO A 67 -4.39 2.24 -32.84
N THR A 68 -5.11 2.21 -33.97
CA THR A 68 -6.15 1.24 -34.25
C THR A 68 -5.67 -0.15 -33.82
N PRO A 69 -6.40 -0.89 -32.97
CA PRO A 69 -6.01 -2.24 -32.59
C PRO A 69 -5.97 -3.07 -33.88
N ALA A 70 -4.75 -3.45 -34.30
CA ALA A 70 -4.58 -4.32 -35.44
C ALA A 70 -5.30 -5.65 -35.15
N PRO A 71 -6.12 -6.16 -36.07
CA PRO A 71 -6.79 -7.43 -35.88
C PRO A 71 -5.74 -8.53 -35.75
N VAL A 72 -5.78 -9.25 -34.63
CA VAL A 72 -4.84 -10.31 -34.23
C VAL A 72 -5.05 -11.60 -35.04
N ASP A 73 -5.84 -11.56 -36.12
CA ASP A 73 -6.30 -12.75 -36.83
C ASP A 73 -5.41 -13.16 -38.01
N LYS A 74 -4.28 -12.47 -38.23
CA LYS A 74 -3.30 -12.92 -39.23
C LYS A 74 -2.31 -13.89 -38.58
N PRO A 75 -2.02 -15.04 -39.22
CA PRO A 75 -0.97 -15.94 -38.75
C PRO A 75 0.37 -15.19 -38.71
N ILE A 76 1.15 -15.41 -37.65
CA ILE A 76 2.44 -14.71 -37.39
C ILE A 76 3.40 -14.84 -38.59
N SER A 77 3.30 -15.96 -39.32
CA SER A 77 4.07 -16.26 -40.52
C SER A 77 3.89 -15.26 -41.65
N ASP A 78 2.72 -14.61 -41.73
CA ASP A 78 2.36 -13.67 -42.80
C ASP A 78 2.50 -12.20 -42.36
N SER A 79 2.97 -11.97 -41.14
CA SER A 79 3.11 -10.63 -40.56
C SER A 79 4.43 -9.99 -40.94
N THR A 80 4.41 -8.68 -41.23
CA THR A 80 5.65 -7.91 -41.45
C THR A 80 6.40 -7.70 -40.15
N LEU A 81 7.72 -7.46 -40.22
CA LEU A 81 8.54 -7.18 -39.04
C LEU A 81 8.01 -5.99 -38.22
N ALA A 82 7.50 -4.96 -38.91
CA ALA A 82 6.93 -3.78 -38.25
C ALA A 82 5.67 -4.12 -37.44
N GLU A 83 4.79 -4.95 -38.00
CA GLU A 83 3.60 -5.44 -37.29
C GLU A 83 3.99 -6.33 -36.10
N LEU A 84 5.00 -7.20 -36.26
CA LEU A 84 5.48 -8.06 -35.17
C LEU A 84 6.10 -7.25 -34.02
N VAL A 85 6.87 -6.21 -34.33
CA VAL A 85 7.41 -5.30 -33.30
C VAL A 85 6.28 -4.54 -32.59
N HIS A 86 5.23 -4.14 -33.32
CA HIS A 86 4.07 -3.50 -32.71
C HIS A 86 3.33 -4.46 -31.78
N ILE A 87 3.06 -5.69 -32.22
CA ILE A 87 2.44 -6.75 -31.40
C ILE A 87 3.29 -7.04 -30.16
N HIS A 88 4.61 -7.15 -30.33
CA HIS A 88 5.53 -7.37 -29.20
C HIS A 88 5.44 -6.24 -28.17
N ASN A 89 5.47 -4.98 -28.62
CA ASN A 89 5.39 -3.83 -27.72
C ASN A 89 4.02 -3.77 -27.00
N THR A 90 2.94 -4.11 -27.70
CA THR A 90 1.61 -4.22 -27.10
C THR A 90 1.53 -5.35 -26.07
N LEU A 91 2.10 -6.52 -26.39
CA LEU A 91 2.15 -7.65 -25.44
C LEU A 91 3.01 -7.32 -24.22
N LEU A 92 4.15 -6.67 -24.40
CA LEU A 92 5.02 -6.25 -23.29
C LEU A 92 4.31 -5.25 -22.37
N THR A 93 3.54 -4.34 -22.94
CA THR A 93 2.72 -3.38 -22.18
C THR A 93 1.65 -4.11 -21.36
N LYS A 94 0.94 -5.04 -22.01
CA LYS A 94 -0.08 -5.87 -21.35
C LYS A 94 0.52 -6.78 -20.27
N GLU A 95 1.69 -7.35 -20.51
CA GLU A 95 2.43 -8.14 -19.53
C GLU A 95 2.79 -7.29 -18.31
N THR A 96 3.30 -6.08 -18.54
CA THR A 96 3.64 -5.14 -17.46
C THR A 96 2.41 -4.75 -16.65
N GLU A 97 1.30 -4.44 -17.31
CA GLU A 97 0.02 -4.11 -16.68
C GLU A 97 -0.52 -5.27 -15.84
N THR A 98 -0.60 -6.46 -16.42
CA THR A 98 -1.06 -7.68 -15.73
C THR A 98 -0.17 -8.03 -14.55
N ASN A 99 1.15 -7.91 -14.68
CA ASN A 99 2.10 -8.12 -13.58
C ASN A 99 1.87 -7.12 -12.43
N ASN A 100 1.60 -5.85 -12.76
CA ASN A 100 1.25 -4.84 -11.77
C ASN A 100 -0.07 -5.16 -11.07
N THR A 101 -1.11 -5.52 -11.82
CA THR A 101 -2.40 -5.96 -11.26
C THR A 101 -2.25 -7.17 -10.33
N ILE A 102 -1.45 -8.16 -10.72
CA ILE A 102 -1.16 -9.34 -9.89
C ILE A 102 -0.46 -8.91 -8.60
N LYS A 103 0.57 -8.06 -8.69
CA LYS A 103 1.29 -7.55 -7.52
C LYS A 103 0.36 -6.82 -6.56
N ASN A 104 -0.43 -5.88 -7.06
CA ASN A 104 -1.37 -5.12 -6.24
C ASN A 104 -2.38 -6.06 -5.56
N THR A 105 -2.93 -7.03 -6.30
CA THR A 105 -3.84 -8.03 -5.74
C THR A 105 -3.19 -8.84 -4.61
N ILE A 106 -1.93 -9.26 -4.79
CA ILE A 106 -1.18 -9.99 -3.75
C ILE A 106 -0.94 -9.10 -2.53
N TYR A 107 -0.57 -7.84 -2.73
CA TYR A 107 -0.34 -6.89 -1.64
C TYR A 107 -1.61 -6.65 -0.82
N GLU A 108 -2.73 -6.34 -1.48
CA GLU A 108 -4.02 -6.14 -0.81
C GLU A 108 -4.42 -7.39 -0.01
N ASN A 109 -4.36 -8.57 -0.64
CA ASN A 109 -4.68 -9.84 0.04
C ASN A 109 -3.77 -10.10 1.25
N TYR A 110 -2.48 -9.79 1.13
CA TYR A 110 -1.53 -9.95 2.24
C TYR A 110 -1.86 -9.02 3.41
N TYR A 111 -2.17 -7.75 3.13
CA TYR A 111 -2.60 -6.79 4.15
C TYR A 111 -3.90 -7.20 4.81
N ASP A 112 -4.88 -7.66 4.03
CA ASP A 112 -6.16 -8.14 4.55
C ASP A 112 -5.97 -9.35 5.45
N LEU A 113 -5.13 -10.32 5.05
CA LEU A 113 -4.83 -11.48 5.89
C LEU A 113 -4.16 -11.10 7.21
N ILE A 114 -3.23 -10.15 7.20
CA ILE A 114 -2.62 -9.63 8.43
C ILE A 114 -3.68 -8.97 9.30
N LYS A 115 -4.56 -8.16 8.71
CA LYS A 115 -5.61 -7.43 9.44
C LYS A 115 -6.60 -8.40 10.08
N VAL A 116 -7.03 -9.42 9.33
CA VAL A 116 -7.90 -10.51 9.83
C VAL A 116 -7.21 -11.29 10.93
N ASN A 117 -5.93 -11.63 10.77
CA ASN A 117 -5.17 -12.35 11.80
C ASN A 117 -5.06 -11.54 13.11
N LYS A 118 -4.75 -10.24 13.01
CA LYS A 118 -4.72 -9.33 14.17
C LYS A 118 -6.08 -9.24 14.85
N LEU A 119 -7.16 -9.14 14.07
CA LEU A 119 -8.52 -9.11 14.60
C LEU A 119 -8.86 -10.43 15.33
N LEU A 120 -8.59 -11.58 14.72
CA LEU A 120 -8.81 -12.88 15.35
C LEU A 120 -8.00 -13.03 16.65
N SER A 121 -6.75 -12.57 16.64
CA SER A 121 -5.89 -12.61 17.84
C SER A 121 -6.46 -11.74 18.95
N SER A 122 -6.92 -10.51 18.63
CA SER A 122 -7.55 -9.63 19.62
C SER A 122 -8.84 -10.22 20.21
N VAL A 123 -9.67 -10.87 19.38
CA VAL A 123 -10.90 -11.52 19.83
C VAL A 123 -10.59 -12.75 20.69
N ALA A 124 -9.57 -13.53 20.33
CA ALA A 124 -9.12 -14.66 21.12
C ALA A 124 -8.63 -14.20 22.50
N GLU A 125 -7.80 -13.16 22.57
CA GLU A 125 -7.32 -12.57 23.82
C GLU A 125 -8.48 -12.05 24.68
N GLU A 126 -9.40 -11.27 24.11
CA GLU A 126 -10.58 -10.76 24.82
C GLU A 126 -11.46 -11.89 25.36
N SER A 127 -11.64 -12.98 24.59
CA SER A 127 -12.39 -14.15 25.05
C SER A 127 -11.73 -14.84 26.24
N THR A 128 -10.39 -14.93 26.27
CA THR A 128 -9.66 -15.52 27.40
C THR A 128 -9.80 -14.68 28.67
N VAL A 129 -9.71 -13.36 28.55
CA VAL A 129 -9.92 -12.43 29.67
C VAL A 129 -11.34 -12.54 30.22
N ASN A 130 -12.35 -12.59 29.35
CA ASN A 130 -13.74 -12.76 29.77
C ASN A 130 -13.99 -14.11 30.46
N ILE A 131 -13.37 -15.19 30.00
CA ILE A 131 -13.45 -16.51 30.64
C ILE A 131 -12.77 -16.50 32.02
N GLU A 132 -11.63 -15.83 32.15
CA GLU A 132 -10.93 -15.68 33.44
C GLU A 132 -11.76 -14.85 34.43
N GLN A 133 -12.36 -13.75 34.00
CA GLN A 133 -13.29 -12.95 34.80
C GLN A 133 -14.52 -13.77 35.24
N LEU A 134 -15.07 -14.59 34.34
CA LEU A 134 -16.17 -15.48 34.67
C LEU A 134 -15.76 -16.57 35.68
N ARG A 135 -14.56 -17.13 35.56
CA ARG A 135 -14.02 -18.08 36.55
C ARG A 135 -13.84 -17.43 37.92
N ALA A 136 -13.26 -16.22 37.96
CA ALA A 136 -13.06 -15.49 39.20
C ALA A 136 -14.39 -15.13 39.91
N THR A 137 -15.41 -14.75 39.14
CA THR A 137 -16.75 -14.49 39.70
C THR A 137 -17.43 -15.77 40.17
N LEU A 138 -17.32 -16.88 39.43
CA LEU A 138 -17.80 -18.19 39.87
C LEU A 138 -17.13 -18.65 41.17
N GLU A 139 -15.81 -18.48 41.29
CA GLU A 139 -15.06 -18.82 42.51
C GLU A 139 -15.54 -18.04 43.73
N LEU A 140 -15.83 -16.74 43.54
CA LEU A 140 -16.40 -15.86 44.58
C LEU A 140 -17.83 -16.26 44.99
N LEU A 141 -18.61 -16.82 44.06
CA LEU A 141 -19.99 -17.27 44.27
C LEU A 141 -20.08 -18.70 44.82
N THR A 142 -19.04 -19.53 44.67
CA THR A 142 -18.97 -20.83 45.33
C THR A 142 -18.70 -20.65 46.83
N PRO A 143 -19.63 -21.03 47.72
CA PRO A 143 -19.38 -20.94 49.15
C PRO A 143 -18.23 -21.88 49.55
N PRO A 144 -17.44 -21.53 50.59
CA PRO A 144 -16.45 -22.44 51.14
C PRO A 144 -17.17 -23.72 51.56
N GLN A 145 -16.81 -24.84 50.94
CA GLN A 145 -17.25 -26.17 51.34
C GLN A 145 -16.98 -26.31 52.85
N SER A 146 -18.08 -26.26 53.60
CA SER A 146 -18.29 -26.70 54.98
C SER A 146 -17.08 -27.38 55.62
N ARG A 147 -16.46 -26.69 56.58
CA ARG A 147 -15.70 -27.29 57.69
C ARG A 147 -16.61 -28.23 58.50
N LYS A 148 -16.74 -29.49 58.08
CA LYS A 148 -17.32 -30.63 58.81
C LYS A 148 -16.75 -31.86 58.07
N ASP A 149 -15.95 -32.76 58.63
CA ASP A 149 -15.87 -33.32 59.97
C ASP A 149 -14.46 -33.91 60.14
N LYS A 150 -13.72 -33.56 61.21
CA LYS A 150 -12.75 -34.42 61.93
C LYS A 150 -12.39 -33.79 63.29
N GLU A 151 -13.39 -33.45 64.07
CA GLU A 151 -13.27 -33.37 65.53
C GLU A 151 -14.38 -34.25 66.11
N SER A 152 -14.08 -35.54 66.30
CA SER A 152 -14.69 -36.36 67.35
C SER A 152 -13.95 -37.68 67.46
N THR A 153 -13.26 -37.77 68.60
CA THR A 153 -12.97 -38.98 69.40
C THR A 153 -11.85 -39.91 68.94
#